data_AF-A0A0D0EZ69-F1
#
_entry.id   AF-A0A0D0EZ69-F1
#
_cell.length_a   1.000
_cell.length_b   1.000
_cell.length_c   1.000
_cell.angle_alpha   90.00
_cell.angle_beta   90.00
_cell.angle_gamma   90.00
#
_symmetry.space_group_name_H-M   'P 1'
#
loop_
_entity.id
_entity.type
_entity.pdbx_description
1 polymer ?
#
loop_
_entity_poly.entity_id
_entity_poly.type
_entity_poly.pdbx_seq_one_letter_code
_entity_poly.pdbx_strand_id
1 'polypeptide(L)'
;MTGENYSKIENGIKNNAEIILAVRHGLGDIIEGTRFQPYILGNDSYQYSFVWGFLPDFNLYYKFMLDNIITVKNTEIEYFVREDACYQHAIEEEQFAILKNFQNI
;
A
#
# COMPACT_ATOMS: atom_id res chain seq x y z
N MET A 1 -11.61 -3.65 6.36
CA MET A 1 -11.13 -4.41 5.16
C MET A 1 -11.39 -5.92 5.30
N THR A 2 -11.52 -6.70 4.22
CA THR A 2 -11.62 -8.18 4.30
C THR A 2 -10.24 -8.84 4.43
N GLY A 3 -10.16 -10.03 5.04
CA GLY A 3 -8.92 -10.80 5.14
C GLY A 3 -8.34 -11.21 3.77
N GLU A 4 -9.22 -11.39 2.77
CA GLU A 4 -8.80 -11.65 1.39
C GLU A 4 -8.05 -10.46 0.78
N ASN A 5 -8.58 -9.24 0.91
CA ASN A 5 -7.91 -8.03 0.41
C ASN A 5 -6.55 -7.82 1.11
N TYR A 6 -6.48 -8.08 2.41
CA TYR A 6 -5.22 -8.01 3.17
C TYR A 6 -4.14 -8.92 2.55
N SER A 7 -4.47 -10.21 2.34
CA SER A 7 -3.54 -11.19 1.77
C SER A 7 -3.08 -10.80 0.37
N LYS A 8 -3.97 -10.21 -0.45
CA LYS A 8 -3.60 -9.74 -1.80
C LYS A 8 -2.59 -8.60 -1.77
N ILE A 9 -2.71 -7.66 -0.84
CA ILE A 9 -1.72 -6.59 -0.64
C ILE A 9 -0.39 -7.19 -0.17
N GLU A 10 -0.43 -8.09 0.80
CA GLU A 10 0.77 -8.76 1.31
C GLU A 10 1.51 -9.53 0.22
N ASN A 11 0.77 -10.23 -0.65
CA ASN A 11 1.34 -10.92 -1.82
C ASN A 11 1.93 -9.93 -2.84
N GLY A 12 1.27 -8.78 -3.06
CA GLY A 12 1.80 -7.72 -3.92
C GLY A 12 3.14 -7.17 -3.40
N ILE A 13 3.26 -7.00 -2.09
CA ILE A 13 4.52 -6.62 -1.43
C ILE A 13 5.57 -7.72 -1.60
N LYS A 14 5.27 -8.96 -1.18
CA LYS A 14 6.23 -10.08 -1.20
C LYS A 14 6.80 -10.38 -2.59
N ASN A 15 5.98 -10.19 -3.62
CA ASN A 15 6.33 -10.52 -5.00
C ASN A 15 6.69 -9.29 -5.85
N ASN A 16 6.84 -8.10 -5.26
CA ASN A 16 7.11 -6.87 -6.01
C ASN A 16 6.09 -6.63 -7.15
N ALA A 17 4.83 -7.00 -6.94
CA ALA A 17 3.79 -6.98 -7.95
C ALA A 17 2.79 -5.84 -7.70
N GLU A 18 2.48 -5.08 -8.75
CA GLU A 18 1.49 -4.03 -8.72
C GLU A 18 0.10 -4.62 -8.39
N ILE A 19 -0.69 -3.84 -7.67
CA ILE A 19 -2.09 -4.16 -7.37
C ILE A 19 -2.98 -3.06 -7.94
N ILE A 20 -4.20 -3.46 -8.32
CA ILE A 20 -5.27 -2.53 -8.67
C ILE A 20 -6.21 -2.41 -7.48
N LEU A 21 -6.48 -1.18 -7.08
CA LEU A 21 -7.34 -0.85 -5.96
C LEU A 21 -8.64 -0.20 -6.45
N ALA A 22 -9.74 -0.51 -5.75
CA ALA A 22 -10.88 0.40 -5.65
C ALA A 22 -10.87 1.01 -4.25
N VAL A 23 -10.84 2.34 -4.16
CA VAL A 23 -10.69 3.07 -2.90
C VAL A 23 -11.81 4.07 -2.69
N ARG A 24 -12.22 4.25 -1.43
CA ARG A 24 -13.15 5.31 -1.03
C ARG A 24 -12.38 6.63 -0.89
N HIS A 25 -12.91 7.69 -1.49
CA HIS A 25 -12.40 9.04 -1.41
C HIS A 25 -13.49 9.98 -0.86
N GLY A 26 -13.12 10.82 0.12
CA GLY A 26 -14.04 11.79 0.73
C GLY A 26 -15.29 11.14 1.36
N LEU A 27 -16.44 11.78 1.17
CA LEU A 27 -17.72 11.40 1.80
C LEU A 27 -18.44 10.22 1.12
N GLY A 28 -17.83 9.55 0.14
CA GLY A 28 -18.44 8.35 -0.45
C GLY A 28 -18.07 8.03 -1.90
N ASP A 29 -17.28 8.88 -2.57
CA ASP A 29 -16.86 8.59 -3.94
C ASP A 29 -15.95 7.36 -3.96
N ILE A 30 -16.10 6.54 -4.99
CA ILE A 30 -15.27 5.35 -5.20
C ILE A 30 -14.40 5.59 -6.42
N ILE A 31 -13.09 5.57 -6.22
CA ILE A 31 -12.12 5.62 -7.31
C ILE A 31 -11.74 4.18 -7.63
N GLU A 32 -12.15 3.71 -8.80
CA GLU A 32 -11.83 2.38 -9.31
C GLU A 32 -10.56 2.40 -10.16
N GLY A 33 -9.92 1.24 -10.30
CA GLY A 33 -8.81 1.07 -11.25
C GLY A 33 -7.51 1.75 -10.84
N THR A 34 -7.34 2.11 -9.56
CA THR A 34 -6.11 2.78 -9.09
C THR A 34 -4.94 1.80 -9.11
N ARG A 35 -3.96 2.03 -9.98
CA ARG A 35 -2.71 1.27 -10.01
C ARG A 35 -1.84 1.66 -8.83
N PHE A 36 -1.31 0.67 -8.10
CA PHE A 36 -0.53 0.93 -6.90
C PHE A 36 0.58 -0.11 -6.72
N GLN A 37 1.76 0.35 -6.35
CA GLN A 37 2.93 -0.48 -6.06
C GLN A 37 3.13 -0.51 -4.54
N PRO A 38 2.63 -1.53 -3.83
CA PRO A 38 2.60 -1.53 -2.37
C PRO A 38 3.96 -1.90 -1.78
N TYR A 39 4.51 -1.11 -0.86
CA TYR A 39 5.87 -1.34 -0.31
C TYR A 39 5.85 -1.80 1.15
N ILE A 40 5.00 -1.19 1.98
CA ILE A 40 4.94 -1.42 3.42
C ILE A 40 3.49 -1.61 3.87
N LEU A 41 3.23 -2.62 4.69
CA LEU A 41 2.04 -2.74 5.53
C LEU A 41 2.41 -2.40 6.98
N GLY A 42 1.57 -1.59 7.64
CA GLY A 42 1.78 -1.17 9.02
C GLY A 42 0.48 -0.81 9.75
N ASN A 43 0.60 -0.45 11.02
CA ASN A 43 -0.44 0.16 11.85
C ASN A 43 0.09 1.51 12.37
N ASP A 44 -0.78 2.50 12.51
CA ASP A 44 -0.43 3.74 13.21
C ASP A 44 -0.69 3.68 14.72
N SER A 45 -0.35 4.77 15.44
CA SER A 45 -0.55 4.95 16.90
C SER A 45 -1.96 4.64 17.36
N TYR A 46 -2.92 4.93 16.48
CA TYR A 46 -4.34 4.81 16.73
C TYR A 46 -4.88 3.45 16.29
N GLN A 47 -3.98 2.50 15.99
CA GLN A 47 -4.28 1.14 15.54
C GLN A 47 -4.96 1.08 14.17
N TYR A 48 -4.89 2.15 13.37
CA TYR A 48 -5.38 2.08 12.01
C TYR A 48 -4.33 1.45 11.11
N SER A 49 -4.72 0.34 10.48
CA SER A 49 -3.87 -0.34 9.53
C SER A 49 -3.76 0.45 8.22
N PHE A 50 -2.56 0.47 7.64
CA PHE A 50 -2.27 1.14 6.38
C PHE A 50 -1.39 0.31 5.46
N VAL A 51 -1.43 0.67 4.18
CA VAL A 51 -0.41 0.30 3.19
C VAL A 51 0.21 1.57 2.62
N TRP A 52 1.53 1.64 2.59
CA TRP A 52 2.29 2.70 1.95
C TRP A 52 3.02 2.17 0.73
N GLY A 53 3.14 3.00 -0.30
CA GLY A 53 3.75 2.60 -1.57
C GLY A 53 3.67 3.72 -2.59
N PHE A 54 3.68 3.36 -3.86
CA PHE A 54 3.83 4.30 -4.95
C PHE A 54 2.66 4.24 -5.95
N LEU A 55 2.15 5.41 -6.33
CA LEU A 55 1.11 5.59 -7.35
C LEU A 55 1.78 5.94 -8.70
N PRO A 56 1.95 4.99 -9.63
CA PRO A 56 2.65 5.21 -10.88
C PRO A 56 2.00 6.26 -11.78
N ASP A 57 0.67 6.31 -11.82
CA ASP A 57 -0.05 7.22 -12.71
C ASP A 57 0.07 8.70 -12.28
N PHE A 58 0.39 8.94 -11.00
CA PHE A 58 0.53 10.28 -10.41
C PHE A 58 1.98 10.63 -10.04
N ASN A 59 2.90 9.69 -10.22
CA ASN A 59 4.30 9.79 -9.83
C ASN A 59 4.51 10.29 -8.37
N LEU A 60 3.80 9.69 -7.41
CA LEU A 60 3.88 10.08 -5.99
C LEU A 60 3.80 8.89 -5.04
N TYR A 61 4.37 9.05 -3.84
CA TYR A 61 4.22 8.10 -2.74
C TYR A 61 2.92 8.38 -1.98
N TYR A 62 2.19 7.33 -1.62
CA TYR A 62 0.89 7.46 -0.97
C TYR A 62 0.67 6.42 0.13
N LYS A 63 0.00 6.86 1.20
CA LYS A 63 -0.48 6.02 2.32
C LYS A 63 -1.98 5.82 2.17
N PHE A 64 -2.41 4.59 1.92
CA PHE A 64 -3.81 4.20 2.01
C PHE A 64 -4.11 3.59 3.37
N MET A 65 -5.09 4.16 4.08
CA MET A 65 -5.69 3.46 5.22
C MET A 65 -6.45 2.26 4.69
N LEU A 66 -6.25 1.08 5.29
CA LEU A 66 -6.83 -0.17 4.79
C LEU A 66 -8.36 -0.15 4.79
N ASP A 67 -8.98 0.63 5.68
CA ASP A 67 -10.43 0.81 5.72
C ASP A 67 -11.00 1.60 4.54
N ASN A 68 -10.16 2.36 3.85
CA ASN A 68 -10.56 3.05 2.62
C ASN A 68 -10.42 2.14 1.39
N ILE A 69 -9.83 0.95 1.51
CA ILE A 69 -9.67 0.00 0.41
C ILE A 69 -10.88 -0.92 0.35
N ILE A 70 -11.62 -0.84 -0.75
CA ILE A 70 -12.84 -1.61 -1.00
C ILE A 70 -12.50 -2.95 -1.65
N THR A 71 -11.68 -2.92 -2.71
CA THR A 71 -11.24 -4.13 -3.41
C THR A 71 -9.76 -4.06 -3.76
N VAL A 72 -9.15 -5.25 -3.84
CA VAL A 72 -7.76 -5.43 -4.28
C VAL A 72 -7.74 -6.52 -5.35
N LYS A 73 -7.05 -6.25 -6.45
CA LYS A 73 -6.76 -7.21 -7.51
C LYS A 73 -5.24 -7.26 -7.74
N ASN A 74 -4.65 -8.44 -7.62
CA ASN A 74 -3.25 -8.64 -7.99
C ASN A 74 -3.08 -8.54 -9.50
N THR A 75 -1.92 -8.05 -9.91
CA THR A 75 -1.48 -8.06 -11.30
C THR A 75 -0.23 -8.92 -11.45
N GLU A 76 0.17 -9.17 -12.69
CA GLU A 76 1.46 -9.78 -13.05
C GLU A 76 2.52 -8.72 -13.36
N ILE A 77 2.20 -7.42 -13.18
CA ILE A 77 3.12 -6.33 -13.47
C ILE A 77 4.06 -6.17 -12.29
N GLU A 78 5.33 -6.53 -12.49
CA GLU A 78 6.37 -6.34 -11.50
C GLU A 78 6.88 -4.89 -11.48
N TYR A 79 7.35 -4.43 -10.32
CA TYR A 79 8.00 -3.14 -10.15
C TYR A 79 9.27 -3.26 -9.31
N PHE A 80 10.18 -2.30 -9.50
CA PHE A 80 11.33 -2.12 -8.63
C PHE A 80 11.02 -1.03 -7.60
N VAL A 81 11.46 -1.25 -6.36
CA VAL A 81 11.45 -0.19 -5.34
C VAL A 81 12.34 0.92 -5.84
N ARG A 82 11.81 2.15 -5.85
CA ARG A 82 12.57 3.31 -6.27
C ARG A 82 13.68 3.61 -5.27
N GLU A 83 14.84 4.03 -5.76
CA GLU A 83 16.02 4.31 -4.92
C GLU A 83 15.79 5.45 -3.93
N ASP A 84 14.91 6.39 -4.26
CA ASP A 84 14.51 7.53 -3.43
C ASP A 84 13.34 7.20 -2.48
N ALA A 85 12.86 5.96 -2.47
CA ALA A 85 11.76 5.57 -1.61
C ALA A 85 12.21 5.54 -0.13
N CYS A 86 11.76 6.52 0.64
CA CYS A 86 12.04 6.65 2.06
C CYS A 86 10.72 6.82 2.81
N TYR A 87 10.38 5.85 3.67
CA TYR A 87 9.26 5.99 4.59
C TYR A 87 9.78 6.50 5.92
N GLN A 88 9.45 7.75 6.26
CA GLN A 88 9.76 8.33 7.55
C GLN A 88 8.75 7.84 8.57
N HIS A 89 9.20 6.94 9.43
CA HIS A 89 8.38 6.34 10.47
C HIS A 89 8.17 7.33 11.62
N ALA A 90 6.91 7.57 12.00
CA ALA A 90 6.63 8.25 13.26
C ALA A 90 6.78 7.23 14.40
N ILE A 91 7.35 7.65 15.54
CA ILE A 91 7.65 6.81 16.72
C ILE A 91 6.48 5.88 17.13
N GLU A 92 5.25 6.27 16.81
CA GLU A 92 4.04 5.60 17.23
C GLU A 92 3.48 4.56 16.22
N GLU A 93 4.12 4.32 15.08
CA GLU A 93 3.64 3.33 14.09
C GLU A 93 4.32 1.94 14.27
N GLU A 94 3.70 0.86 13.80
CA GLU A 94 4.28 -0.50 13.75
C GLU A 94 4.25 -1.05 12.31
N GLN A 95 5.18 -1.92 11.92
CA GLN A 95 5.27 -2.48 10.56
C GLN A 95 5.16 -4.01 10.56
N PHE A 96 4.43 -4.58 9.58
CA PHE A 96 4.14 -6.02 9.51
C PHE A 96 4.71 -6.70 8.26
N ALA A 97 4.65 -6.05 7.10
CA ALA A 97 5.23 -6.59 5.87
C ALA A 97 5.97 -5.48 5.12
N ILE A 98 7.20 -5.76 4.71
CA ILE A 98 8.12 -4.80 4.09
C ILE A 98 8.84 -5.51 2.95
N LEU A 99 9.13 -4.77 1.88
CA LEU A 99 10.01 -5.24 0.81
C LEU A 99 11.44 -5.47 1.33
N LYS A 100 12.05 -6.59 0.93
CA LYS A 100 13.38 -7.01 1.42
C LYS A 100 14.49 -5.98 1.26
N ASN A 101 14.40 -5.13 0.23
CA ASN A 101 15.41 -4.12 -0.12
C ASN A 101 14.96 -2.68 0.20
N PHE A 102 13.90 -2.50 0.97
CA PHE A 102 13.39 -1.19 1.32
C PHE A 102 14.17 -0.59 2.50
N GLN A 103 14.52 0.70 2.42
CA GLN A 103 15.17 1.42 3.51
C GLN A 103 14.13 2.23 4.31
N ASN A 104 14.05 1.95 5.61
CA ASN A 104 13.34 2.77 6.59
C ASN A 104 14.36 3.70 7.27
N ILE A 105 14.02 4.98 7.42
CA ILE A 105 14.84 5.97 8.14
C ILE A 105 14.00 6.63 9.23
#